data_AF-A0A1G9KXV5-F1
#
_entry.id   AF-A0A1G9KXV5-F1
#
_cell.length_a   1.000
_cell.length_b   1.000
_cell.length_c   1.000
_cell.angle_alpha   90.00
_cell.angle_beta   90.00
_cell.angle_gamma   90.00
#
_symmetry.space_group_name_H-M   'P 1'
#
loop_
_entity.id
_entity.type
_entity.pdbx_description
1 polymer ?
#
loop_
_entity_poly.entity_id
_entity_poly.type
_entity_poly.pdbx_seq_one_letter_code
_entity_poly.pdbx_strand_id
1 'polypeptide(L)'
;MLGPAMRTDLILDMTGKPGSRLSIFDQFYEGLEYELVDLVYSDTPLRARVPDWPLTLPTIPLPEPDLDTASRNEVVFTGGMMGEMVAQDMGESMGPGA
;
A
#
# COMPACT_ATOMS: atom_id res chain seq x y z
N MET A 1 -0.38 2.09 -1.73
CA MET A 1 -1.46 1.57 -0.86
C MET A 1 -0.98 0.28 -0.24
N LEU A 2 -1.19 0.05 1.06
CA LEU A 2 -0.83 -1.18 1.75
C LEU A 2 -2.09 -2.00 2.02
N GLY A 3 -2.14 -3.22 1.48
CA GLY A 3 -3.21 -4.16 1.76
C GLY A 3 -3.04 -4.89 3.10
N PRO A 4 -4.01 -5.72 3.50
CA PRO A 4 -3.89 -6.55 4.69
C PRO A 4 -2.61 -7.39 4.66
N ALA A 5 -1.91 -7.44 5.80
CA ALA A 5 -0.63 -8.14 5.99
C ALA A 5 0.55 -7.65 5.11
N MET A 6 0.40 -6.53 4.38
CA MET A 6 1.52 -5.89 3.70
C MET A 6 2.32 -4.99 4.66
N ARG A 7 3.60 -4.78 4.32
CA ARG A 7 4.51 -3.84 4.99
C ARG A 7 5.33 -3.11 3.96
N THR A 8 5.76 -1.90 4.29
CA THR A 8 6.79 -1.16 3.55
C THR A 8 7.80 -0.62 4.54
N ASP A 9 9.07 -0.59 4.12
CA ASP A 9 10.14 0.08 4.85
C ASP A 9 10.34 1.46 4.20
N LEU A 10 10.34 2.53 5.00
CA LEU A 10 10.44 3.91 4.54
C LEU A 10 11.57 4.65 5.24
N ILE A 11 12.33 5.43 4.48
CA ILE A 11 13.27 6.41 4.99
C ILE A 11 12.69 7.79 4.68
N LEU A 12 12.48 8.60 5.71
CA LEU A 12 11.93 9.95 5.59
C LEU A 12 13.02 10.97 5.93
N ASP A 13 13.35 11.84 4.97
CA ASP A 13 14.17 13.02 5.25
C ASP A 13 13.26 14.15 5.76
N MET A 14 13.43 14.51 7.03
CA MET A 14 12.61 15.51 7.70
C MET A 14 13.11 16.92 7.37
N THR A 15 12.66 17.48 6.24
CA THR A 15 13.09 18.80 5.72
C THR A 15 12.11 19.95 5.95
N GLY A 16 11.07 19.75 6.77
CA GLY A 16 10.10 20.77 7.16
C GLY A 16 10.68 21.88 8.03
N LYS A 17 9.84 22.89 8.34
CA LYS A 17 10.25 24.03 9.17
C LYS A 17 10.52 23.57 10.62
N PRO A 18 11.57 24.06 11.29
CA PRO A 18 11.78 23.76 12.71
C PRO A 18 10.61 24.20 13.58
N GLY A 19 10.28 23.40 14.60
CA GLY A 19 9.13 23.62 15.49
C GLY A 19 7.76 23.42 14.83
N SER A 20 7.71 23.07 13.55
CA SER A 20 6.45 22.80 12.84
C SER A 20 5.95 21.38 13.04
N ARG A 21 4.75 21.12 12.53
CA ARG A 21 4.11 19.81 12.55
C ARG A 21 3.64 19.41 11.17
N LEU A 22 3.80 18.14 10.85
CA LEU A 22 3.29 17.51 9.63
C LEU A 22 2.42 16.32 10.01
N SER A 23 1.15 16.36 9.65
CA SER A 23 0.21 15.26 9.88
C SER A 23 0.19 14.33 8.67
N ILE A 24 0.22 13.02 8.92
CA ILE A 24 0.06 11.96 7.92
C ILE A 24 -1.39 11.47 8.01
N PHE A 25 -2.06 11.37 6.86
CA PHE A 25 -3.44 10.90 6.76
C PHE A 25 -3.51 9.59 5.99
N ASP A 26 -4.41 8.70 6.42
CA ASP A 26 -4.95 7.67 5.56
C ASP A 26 -6.17 8.23 4.84
N GLN A 27 -6.05 8.35 3.53
CA GLN A 27 -7.06 8.92 2.65
C GLN A 27 -7.60 7.91 1.64
N PHE A 28 -7.42 6.60 1.91
CA PHE A 28 -7.75 5.60 0.90
C PHE A 28 -9.24 5.49 0.61
N TYR A 29 -10.07 5.51 1.67
CA TYR A 29 -11.52 5.41 1.54
C TYR A 29 -12.16 6.79 1.58
N GLU A 30 -12.85 7.15 0.51
CA GLU A 30 -13.61 8.40 0.42
C GLU A 30 -14.63 8.51 1.56
N GLY A 31 -14.58 9.60 2.32
CA GLY A 31 -15.46 9.86 3.47
C GLY A 31 -15.09 9.12 4.76
N LEU A 32 -13.99 8.34 4.76
CA LEU A 32 -13.44 7.66 5.93
C LEU A 32 -11.96 8.03 6.15
N GLU A 33 -11.54 9.19 5.66
CA GLU A 33 -10.18 9.68 5.83
C GLU A 33 -9.91 10.01 7.31
N TYR A 34 -8.71 9.67 7.79
CA TYR A 34 -8.34 9.96 9.17
C TYR A 34 -6.85 10.30 9.30
N GLU A 35 -6.54 11.07 10.33
CA GLU A 35 -5.16 11.34 10.71
C GLU A 35 -4.53 10.08 11.32
N LEU A 36 -3.46 9.60 10.70
CA LEU A 36 -2.72 8.44 11.15
C LEU A 36 -1.72 8.80 12.25
N VAL A 37 -0.93 9.86 12.04
CA VAL A 37 0.10 10.30 12.99
C VAL A 37 0.59 11.72 12.70
N ASP A 38 0.95 12.44 13.77
CA ASP A 38 1.66 13.71 13.72
C ASP A 38 3.18 13.52 13.81
N LEU A 39 3.92 14.05 12.83
CA LEU A 39 5.38 14.21 12.88
C LEU A 39 5.73 15.62 13.34
N VAL A 40 6.29 15.73 14.56
CA VAL A 40 6.66 17.01 15.16
C VAL A 40 8.15 17.29 14.94
N TYR A 41 8.45 18.45 14.34
CA TYR A 41 9.81 18.90 14.10
C TYR A 41 10.39 19.55 15.35
N SER A 42 11.65 19.23 15.69
CA SER A 42 12.40 19.97 16.71
C SER A 42 12.73 21.39 16.26
N ASP A 43 13.02 22.27 17.20
CA ASP A 43 13.42 23.65 16.91
C ASP A 43 14.84 23.75 16.31
N THR A 44 15.68 22.76 16.59
CA THR A 44 17.05 22.70 16.06
C THR A 44 17.13 21.65 14.94
N PRO A 45 17.52 22.02 13.71
CA PRO A 45 17.77 21.07 12.63
C PRO A 45 18.93 20.12 12.96
N LEU A 46 18.76 18.83 12.65
CA LEU A 46 19.81 17.83 12.84
C LEU A 46 21.00 18.04 11.89
N ARG A 47 20.74 18.51 10.66
CA ARG A 47 21.75 18.71 9.61
C ARG A 47 21.32 19.79 8.62
N ALA A 48 22.29 20.43 7.97
CA ALA A 48 22.07 21.54 7.04
C ALA A 48 21.70 21.11 5.61
N ARG A 49 22.02 19.86 5.22
CA ARG A 49 21.76 19.34 3.87
C ARG A 49 21.31 17.88 3.90
N VAL A 50 20.68 17.44 2.82
CA VAL A 50 20.32 16.04 2.53
C VAL A 50 21.56 15.13 2.69
N PRO A 51 21.43 13.88 3.18
CA PRO A 51 22.58 13.00 3.34
C PRO A 51 23.27 12.73 2.01
N ASP A 52 24.58 12.65 2.04
CA ASP A 52 25.43 12.29 0.89
C ASP A 52 25.94 10.84 0.96
N TRP A 53 25.43 10.04 1.91
CA TRP A 53 25.74 8.61 2.04
C TRP A 53 24.67 7.70 1.41
N PRO A 54 25.01 6.46 1.04
CA PRO A 54 24.06 5.51 0.46
C PRO A 54 22.89 5.17 1.40
N LEU A 55 21.68 5.13 0.86
CA LEU A 55 20.43 4.77 1.57
C LEU A 55 19.87 3.44 1.06
N THR A 56 20.72 2.42 0.95
CA THR A 56 20.32 1.09 0.46
C THR A 56 19.80 0.24 1.61
N LEU A 57 18.57 -0.26 1.49
CA LEU A 57 18.04 -1.27 2.42
C LEU A 57 18.69 -2.64 2.14
N PRO A 58 18.97 -3.45 3.18
CA PRO A 58 19.45 -4.81 2.99
C PRO A 58 18.47 -5.63 2.15
N THR A 59 18.99 -6.43 1.21
CA THR A 59 18.17 -7.37 0.46
C THR A 59 17.62 -8.45 1.37
N ILE A 60 16.35 -8.80 1.22
CA ILE A 60 15.76 -9.95 1.91
C ILE A 60 16.44 -11.22 1.34
N PRO A 61 17.06 -12.08 2.18
CA PRO A 61 17.70 -13.30 1.71
C PRO A 61 16.63 -14.37 1.43
N LEU A 62 15.91 -14.22 0.33
CA LEU A 62 15.06 -15.27 -0.21
C LEU A 62 15.83 -16.01 -1.32
N PRO A 63 15.81 -17.35 -1.34
CA PRO A 63 16.35 -18.10 -2.46
C PRO A 63 15.61 -17.73 -3.74
N GLU A 64 16.34 -17.56 -4.83
CA GLU A 64 15.73 -17.36 -6.14
C GLU A 64 15.00 -18.65 -6.58
N PRO A 65 13.77 -18.58 -7.10
CA PRO A 65 13.07 -19.75 -7.60
C PRO A 65 13.79 -20.39 -8.80
N ASP A 66 13.89 -21.72 -8.82
CA ASP A 66 14.32 -22.44 -10.02
C ASP A 66 13.15 -22.54 -11.01
N LEU A 67 13.26 -21.84 -12.14
CA LEU A 67 12.22 -21.78 -13.17
C LEU A 67 12.25 -22.98 -14.12
N ASP A 68 13.36 -23.71 -14.23
CA ASP A 68 13.47 -24.87 -15.12
C ASP A 68 12.68 -26.07 -14.56
N THR A 69 12.52 -26.13 -13.23
CA THR A 69 11.76 -27.18 -12.53
C THR A 69 10.40 -26.70 -12.00
N ALA A 70 10.04 -25.44 -12.25
CA ALA A 70 8.78 -24.86 -11.78
C ALA A 70 7.55 -25.44 -12.50
N SER A 71 6.46 -25.63 -11.77
CA SER A 71 5.14 -25.97 -12.33
C SER A 71 4.20 -24.77 -12.25
N ARG A 72 3.46 -24.50 -13.33
CA ARG A 72 2.36 -23.52 -13.31
C ARG A 72 1.08 -24.19 -12.80
N ASN A 73 0.53 -23.65 -11.72
CA ASN A 73 -0.77 -24.06 -11.19
C ASN A 73 -1.77 -22.92 -11.40
N GLU A 74 -2.97 -23.24 -11.87
CA GLU A 74 -4.05 -22.27 -12.04
C GLU A 74 -5.16 -22.54 -11.03
N VAL A 75 -5.51 -21.52 -10.25
CA VAL A 75 -6.64 -21.56 -9.33
C VAL A 75 -7.68 -20.58 -9.84
N VAL A 76 -8.74 -21.11 -10.44
CA VAL A 76 -9.89 -20.32 -10.89
C VAL A 76 -10.91 -20.27 -9.76
N PHE A 77 -11.12 -19.10 -9.19
CA PHE A 77 -12.22 -18.88 -8.26
C PHE A 77 -13.52 -18.78 -9.06
N THR A 78 -14.20 -19.90 -9.26
CA THR A 78 -15.61 -19.90 -9.65
C THR A 78 -16.41 -19.65 -8.37
N GLY A 79 -17.06 -18.49 -8.24
CA GLY A 79 -17.97 -18.25 -7.13
C GLY A 79 -18.91 -19.45 -7.00
N GLY A 80 -19.08 -20.01 -5.79
CA GLY A 80 -19.99 -21.14 -5.59
C GLY A 80 -21.43 -20.80 -6.02
N MET A 81 -22.41 -21.69 -5.84
CA MET A 81 -23.81 -21.46 -6.28
C MET A 81 -24.37 -20.05 -6.00
N MET A 82 -23.94 -19.37 -4.92
CA MET A 82 -24.34 -17.99 -4.61
C MET A 82 -23.71 -16.92 -5.53
N GLY A 83 -22.50 -17.12 -6.04
CA GLY A 83 -21.80 -16.17 -6.92
C GLY A 83 -22.37 -16.15 -8.34
N GLU A 84 -22.81 -17.30 -8.86
CA GLU A 84 -23.57 -17.36 -10.11
C GLU A 84 -24.92 -16.65 -9.97
N MET A 85 -25.63 -16.86 -8.86
CA MET A 85 -26.91 -16.17 -8.61
C MET A 85 -26.75 -14.65 -8.49
N VAL A 86 -25.72 -14.15 -7.78
CA VAL A 86 -25.48 -12.70 -7.68
C VAL A 86 -25.07 -12.08 -9.02
N ALA A 87 -24.28 -12.79 -9.84
CA ALA A 87 -23.93 -12.32 -11.19
C ALA A 87 -25.16 -12.29 -12.13
N GLN A 88 -26.07 -13.26 -12.01
CA GLN A 88 -27.35 -13.27 -12.71
C GLN A 88 -28.27 -12.14 -12.25
N ASP A 89 -28.47 -11.95 -10.94
CA ASP A 89 -29.30 -10.86 -10.39
C ASP A 89 -28.75 -9.47 -10.79
N MET A 90 -27.43 -9.29 -10.77
CA MET A 90 -26.82 -8.04 -11.24
C MET A 90 -26.99 -7.83 -12.74
N GLY A 91 -26.88 -8.88 -13.56
CA GLY A 91 -27.13 -8.84 -15.01
C GLY A 91 -28.59 -8.60 -15.38
N GLU A 92 -29.53 -9.08 -14.57
CA GLU A 92 -30.97 -8.85 -14.74
C GLU A 92 -31.41 -7.45 -14.26
N SER A 93 -30.79 -6.94 -13.20
CA SER A 93 -31.04 -5.57 -12.68
C SER A 93 -30.47 -4.46 -13.57
N MET A 94 -29.45 -4.77 -14.39
CA MET A 94 -28.94 -3.93 -15.48
C MET A 94 -29.59 -4.33 -16.81
N GLY A 95 -30.93 -4.35 -16.87
CA GLY A 95 -31.66 -4.52 -18.12
C GLY A 95 -31.26 -3.48 -19.18
N PRO A 96 -31.48 -3.76 -20.49
CA PRO A 96 -31.01 -2.91 -21.57
C PRO A 96 -31.65 -1.52 -21.45
N GLY A 97 -30.81 -0.52 -21.15
CA GLY A 97 -31.21 0.88 -21.22
C GLY A 97 -31.74 1.20 -22.61
N ALA A 98 -33.04 1.46 -22.68
CA ALA A 98 -33.68 2.32 -23.65
C ALA A 98 -34.00 3.66 -22.95
#